data_AF-A0A250E756-F1
#
_entry.id   AF-A0A250E756-F1
#
_cell.length_a   1.000
_cell.length_b   1.000
_cell.length_c   1.000
_cell.angle_alpha   90.00
_cell.angle_beta   90.00
_cell.angle_gamma   90.00
#
_symmetry.space_group_name_H-M   'P 1'
#
loop_
_entity.id
_entity.type
_entity.pdbx_description
1 polymer ?
#
loop_
_entity_poly.entity_id
_entity_poly.type
_entity_poly.pdbx_seq_one_letter_code
_entity_poly.pdbx_strand_id
1 'polypeptide(L)'
;MEVVKAKKHLGQHFLKDLNIAQKIAYTLSLSGYSKVLEIGPGMGVLTQFLLKRDTEVHVIEIDKESVSYLQKNFPTLQNNIISDDFLKFDILSYFRSEPFAVIGNFPYNISSQIIFRTLELRDYIPEFSGMFQKEVAERICEKPGSKTYGILSVLTQAFYEAEYLFTVSENVFNPPPKVKSGVLRLQRKANYHLDCDEKKFFHVVKTAFNQRRKTLRNSLKQFLFNEEVKQNKIFDKRPEQLSWQEFQYITKLID
;
A
#
# COMPACT_ATOMS: atom_id res chain seq x y z
N MET A 1 -4.28 -0.39 34.06
CA MET A 1 -3.43 -0.73 32.88
C MET A 1 -3.11 0.56 32.17
N GLU A 2 -1.83 0.87 31.96
CA GLU A 2 -1.45 2.09 31.24
C GLU A 2 -1.88 1.96 29.77
N VAL A 3 -2.76 2.85 29.34
CA VAL A 3 -3.23 2.95 27.96
C VAL A 3 -2.20 3.76 27.19
N VAL A 4 -1.71 3.22 26.05
CA VAL A 4 -0.80 3.96 25.17
C VAL A 4 -1.52 5.20 24.64
N LYS A 5 -0.92 6.38 24.83
CA LYS A 5 -1.50 7.64 24.36
C LYS A 5 -1.17 7.85 22.89
N ALA A 6 -2.17 8.22 22.10
CA ALA A 6 -1.99 8.48 20.68
C ALA A 6 -1.05 9.68 20.44
N LYS A 7 -0.02 9.47 19.62
CA LYS A 7 0.98 10.47 19.25
C LYS A 7 0.61 11.08 17.89
N LYS A 8 0.23 12.37 17.91
CA LYS A 8 -0.22 13.11 16.70
C LYS A 8 0.81 13.10 15.57
N HIS A 9 2.11 13.20 15.89
CA HIS A 9 3.19 13.22 14.90
C HIS A 9 3.39 11.88 14.18
N LEU A 10 2.95 10.77 14.80
CA LEU A 10 2.93 9.43 14.20
C LEU A 10 1.62 9.13 13.45
N GLY A 11 0.66 10.06 13.43
CA GLY A 11 -0.64 9.85 12.79
C GLY A 11 -1.49 8.74 13.44
N GLN A 12 -1.26 8.43 14.72
CA GLN A 12 -1.93 7.33 15.41
C GLN A 12 -3.43 7.61 15.65
N HIS A 13 -4.25 6.70 15.14
CA HIS A 13 -5.68 6.60 15.43
C HIS A 13 -5.98 5.15 15.81
N PHE A 14 -6.23 4.89 17.10
CA PHE A 14 -6.44 3.51 17.55
C PHE A 14 -7.86 3.07 17.22
N LEU A 15 -7.98 1.99 16.43
CA LEU A 15 -9.25 1.33 16.17
C LEU A 15 -9.78 0.74 17.49
N LYS A 16 -11.04 0.99 17.82
CA LYS A 16 -11.69 0.48 19.05
C LYS A 16 -12.83 -0.49 18.78
N ASP A 17 -13.33 -0.54 17.55
CA ASP A 17 -14.39 -1.47 17.15
C ASP A 17 -13.80 -2.82 16.75
N LEU A 18 -14.06 -3.84 17.59
CA LEU A 18 -13.55 -5.20 17.41
C LEU A 18 -14.16 -5.92 16.20
N ASN A 19 -15.40 -5.59 15.81
CA ASN A 19 -16.03 -6.20 14.65
C ASN A 19 -15.35 -5.70 13.37
N ILE A 20 -15.04 -4.40 13.30
CA ILE A 20 -14.26 -3.84 12.19
C ILE A 20 -12.84 -4.40 12.17
N ALA A 21 -12.18 -4.50 13.32
CA ALA A 21 -10.85 -5.07 13.43
C ALA A 21 -10.80 -6.52 12.91
N GLN A 22 -11.78 -7.34 13.31
CA GLN A 22 -11.92 -8.71 12.83
C GLN A 22 -12.16 -8.75 11.31
N LYS A 23 -13.07 -7.92 10.79
CA LYS A 23 -13.34 -7.84 9.34
C LYS A 23 -12.07 -7.51 8.56
N ILE A 24 -11.27 -6.57 9.04
CA ILE A 24 -9.99 -6.21 8.40
C ILE A 24 -9.01 -7.38 8.48
N ALA A 25 -8.80 -7.99 9.66
CA ALA A 25 -7.89 -9.13 9.81
C ALA A 25 -8.26 -10.34 8.92
N TYR A 26 -9.53 -10.46 8.54
CA TYR A 26 -10.06 -11.57 7.74
C TYR A 26 -10.09 -11.31 6.24
N THR A 27 -9.60 -10.15 5.76
CA THR A 27 -9.52 -9.86 4.32
C THR A 27 -8.42 -10.64 3.61
N LEU A 28 -7.37 -11.04 4.33
CA LEU A 28 -6.28 -11.86 3.82
C LEU A 28 -6.77 -13.26 3.45
N SER A 29 -6.45 -13.70 2.24
CA SER A 29 -6.84 -15.02 1.72
C SER A 29 -6.08 -16.19 2.36
N LEU A 30 -4.88 -15.94 2.92
CA LEU A 30 -3.93 -16.95 3.40
C LEU A 30 -3.50 -17.97 2.35
N SER A 31 -3.51 -17.58 1.07
CA SER A 31 -3.13 -18.46 -0.03
C SER A 31 -1.73 -18.14 -0.54
N GLY A 32 -0.84 -19.13 -0.55
CA GLY A 32 0.51 -19.02 -1.11
C GLY A 32 1.54 -18.35 -0.20
N TYR A 33 1.24 -18.20 1.09
CA TYR A 33 2.17 -17.73 2.12
C TYR A 33 1.76 -18.27 3.50
N SER A 34 2.71 -18.37 4.42
CA SER A 34 2.46 -18.77 5.82
C SER A 34 2.73 -17.65 6.82
N LYS A 35 3.38 -16.56 6.40
CA LYS A 35 3.79 -15.44 7.25
C LYS A 35 2.95 -14.20 6.99
N VAL A 36 2.63 -13.48 8.05
CA VAL A 36 1.91 -12.21 8.00
C VAL A 36 2.69 -11.16 8.76
N LEU A 37 2.96 -10.02 8.13
CA LEU A 37 3.53 -8.84 8.77
C LEU A 37 2.42 -7.80 8.99
N GLU A 38 2.11 -7.50 10.25
CA GLU A 38 1.28 -6.36 10.61
C GLU A 38 2.14 -5.10 10.79
N ILE A 39 1.81 -4.04 10.06
CA ILE A 39 2.46 -2.73 10.20
C ILE A 39 1.63 -1.84 11.13
N GLY A 40 2.27 -1.31 12.17
CA GLY A 40 1.62 -0.42 13.14
C GLY A 40 0.53 -1.11 13.96
N PRO A 41 0.83 -2.23 14.65
CA PRO A 41 -0.13 -2.96 15.48
C PRO A 41 -0.73 -2.10 16.62
N GLY A 42 -0.03 -1.05 17.07
CA GLY A 42 -0.45 -0.23 18.21
C GLY A 42 -0.66 -1.07 19.47
N MET A 43 -1.91 -1.14 19.96
CA MET A 43 -2.28 -1.97 21.12
C MET A 43 -2.73 -3.40 20.73
N GLY A 44 -2.48 -3.83 19.50
CA GLY A 44 -2.73 -5.20 19.06
C GLY A 44 -4.19 -5.53 18.70
N VAL A 45 -4.96 -4.52 18.31
CA VAL A 45 -6.41 -4.64 18.08
C VAL A 45 -6.72 -5.54 16.88
N LEU A 46 -5.94 -5.44 15.80
CA LEU A 46 -6.01 -6.39 14.67
C LEU A 46 -5.22 -7.66 14.99
N THR A 47 -4.07 -7.52 15.64
CA THR A 47 -3.16 -8.62 15.99
C THR A 47 -3.83 -9.78 16.69
N GLN A 48 -4.74 -9.52 17.64
CA GLN A 48 -5.48 -10.56 18.35
C GLN A 48 -6.33 -11.47 17.44
N PHE A 49 -6.75 -10.97 16.27
CA PHE A 49 -7.51 -11.74 15.28
C PHE A 49 -6.60 -12.44 14.30
N LEU A 50 -5.45 -11.85 13.96
CA LEU A 50 -4.43 -12.49 13.15
C LEU A 50 -3.85 -13.72 13.85
N LEU A 51 -3.58 -13.63 15.16
CA LEU A 51 -3.07 -14.74 15.98
C LEU A 51 -4.03 -15.95 16.10
N LYS A 52 -5.30 -15.79 15.72
CA LYS A 52 -6.28 -16.89 15.69
C LYS A 52 -6.27 -17.65 14.36
N ARG A 53 -5.47 -17.20 13.40
CA ARG A 53 -5.37 -17.77 12.05
C ARG A 53 -4.14 -18.67 11.98
N ASP A 54 -4.15 -19.60 11.04
CA ASP A 54 -3.04 -20.54 10.81
C ASP A 54 -1.90 -19.86 10.02
N THR A 55 -1.25 -18.89 10.66
CA THR A 55 -0.16 -18.10 10.11
C THR A 55 0.85 -17.71 11.18
N GLU A 56 2.12 -17.62 10.79
CA GLU A 56 3.17 -17.03 11.61
C GLU A 56 3.04 -15.49 11.55
N VAL A 57 2.55 -14.90 12.64
CA VAL A 57 2.33 -13.45 12.72
C VAL A 57 3.58 -12.75 13.25
N HIS A 58 4.02 -11.73 12.51
CA HIS A 58 5.02 -10.77 12.89
C HIS A 58 4.42 -9.37 12.90
N VAL A 59 4.94 -8.49 13.75
CA VAL A 59 4.48 -7.11 13.84
C VAL A 59 5.67 -6.17 13.80
N ILE A 60 5.52 -5.02 13.15
CA ILE A 60 6.52 -3.95 13.13
C ILE A 60 5.92 -2.64 13.64
N GLU A 61 6.54 -2.08 14.68
CA GLU A 61 6.05 -0.90 15.39
C GLU A 61 7.20 0.05 15.72
N ILE A 62 7.01 1.33 15.39
CA ILE A 62 7.99 2.38 15.65
C ILE A 62 7.82 2.99 17.05
N ASP A 63 6.61 2.93 17.60
CA ASP A 63 6.30 3.45 18.93
C ASP A 63 6.71 2.48 20.05
N LYS A 64 7.78 2.83 20.76
CA LYS A 64 8.34 2.01 21.86
C LYS A 64 7.34 1.74 22.99
N GLU A 65 6.37 2.63 23.24
CA GLU A 65 5.31 2.40 24.23
C GLU A 65 4.37 1.28 23.75
N SER A 66 3.98 1.29 22.48
CA SER A 66 3.21 0.21 21.85
C SER A 66 3.97 -1.11 21.83
N VAL A 67 5.27 -1.08 21.52
CA VAL A 67 6.13 -2.28 21.60
C VAL A 67 6.11 -2.88 23.01
N SER A 68 6.30 -2.05 24.04
CA SER A 68 6.27 -2.50 25.44
C SER A 68 4.91 -3.06 25.83
N TYR A 69 3.83 -2.44 25.35
CA TYR A 69 2.47 -2.93 25.52
C TYR A 69 2.28 -4.31 24.87
N LEU A 70 2.74 -4.49 23.63
CA LEU A 70 2.60 -5.74 22.88
C LEU A 70 3.37 -6.88 23.54
N GLN A 71 4.61 -6.64 23.97
CA GLN A 71 5.43 -7.64 24.67
C GLN A 71 4.75 -8.14 25.95
N LYS A 72 4.06 -7.25 26.69
CA LYS A 72 3.36 -7.59 27.92
C LYS A 72 2.04 -8.34 27.69
N ASN A 73 1.27 -7.92 26.67
CA ASN A 73 -0.11 -8.41 26.47
C ASN A 73 -0.21 -9.54 25.43
N PHE A 74 0.80 -9.73 24.58
CA PHE A 74 0.86 -10.78 23.57
C PHE A 74 2.19 -11.56 23.67
N PRO A 75 2.40 -12.36 24.74
CA PRO A 75 3.64 -13.11 24.93
C PRO A 75 3.99 -14.04 23.76
N THR A 76 2.99 -14.54 23.04
CA THR A 76 3.18 -15.38 21.85
C THR A 76 3.87 -14.66 20.69
N LEU A 77 3.86 -13.32 20.67
CA LEU A 77 4.54 -12.50 19.66
C LEU A 77 5.96 -12.12 20.06
N GLN A 78 6.45 -12.46 21.25
CA GLN A 78 7.67 -11.85 21.81
C GLN A 78 8.88 -11.89 20.85
N ASN A 79 9.08 -13.00 20.13
CA ASN A 79 10.17 -13.16 19.16
C ASN A 79 9.87 -12.54 17.78
N ASN A 80 8.62 -12.13 17.56
CA ASN A 80 8.07 -11.65 16.30
C ASN A 80 7.66 -10.16 16.36
N ILE A 81 8.04 -9.43 17.41
CA ILE A 81 7.86 -7.98 17.52
C ILE A 81 9.14 -7.28 17.05
N ILE A 82 9.03 -6.54 15.95
CA ILE A 82 10.09 -5.71 15.38
C ILE A 82 9.87 -4.27 15.84
N SER A 83 10.80 -3.75 16.64
CA SER A 83 10.78 -2.38 17.17
C SER A 83 11.54 -1.43 16.24
N ASP A 84 11.03 -1.17 15.04
CA ASP A 84 11.71 -0.38 14.00
C ASP A 84 10.73 0.31 13.02
N ASP A 85 11.27 1.14 12.12
CA ASP A 85 10.57 1.82 11.04
C ASP A 85 10.45 0.91 9.81
N PHE A 86 9.22 0.50 9.46
CA PHE A 86 8.94 -0.33 8.28
C PHE A 86 9.51 0.22 6.98
N LEU A 87 9.61 1.54 6.83
CA LEU A 87 10.13 2.15 5.61
C LEU A 87 11.65 1.98 5.45
N LYS A 88 12.36 1.61 6.53
CA LYS A 88 13.83 1.53 6.56
C LYS A 88 14.35 0.15 6.94
N PHE A 89 13.56 -0.63 7.68
CA PHE A 89 13.96 -1.93 8.16
C PHE A 89 14.23 -2.90 7.01
N ASP A 90 15.26 -3.73 7.18
CA ASP A 90 15.63 -4.78 6.23
C ASP A 90 14.72 -6.00 6.39
N ILE A 91 13.50 -5.84 5.88
CA ILE A 91 12.44 -6.85 5.88
C ILE A 91 12.88 -8.14 5.17
N LEU A 92 13.68 -8.03 4.10
CA LEU A 92 14.08 -9.19 3.31
C LEU A 92 15.03 -10.09 4.09
N SER A 93 16.05 -9.51 4.72
CA SER A 93 16.95 -10.28 5.57
C SER A 93 16.23 -10.90 6.76
N TYR A 94 15.29 -10.17 7.38
CA TYR A 94 14.49 -10.69 8.50
C TYR A 94 13.65 -11.91 8.10
N PHE A 95 12.95 -11.84 6.97
CA PHE A 95 12.15 -12.96 6.46
C PHE A 95 12.93 -14.00 5.65
N ARG A 96 14.26 -13.85 5.54
CA ARG A 96 15.13 -14.72 4.72
C ARG A 96 14.64 -14.84 3.27
N SER A 97 14.12 -13.76 2.72
CA SER A 97 13.53 -13.71 1.38
C SER A 97 12.37 -14.70 1.17
N GLU A 98 11.69 -15.14 2.24
CA GLU A 98 10.47 -15.94 2.12
C GLU A 98 9.24 -15.03 1.89
N PRO A 99 8.21 -15.49 1.15
CA PRO A 99 6.99 -14.71 0.96
C PRO A 99 6.21 -14.45 2.25
N PHE A 100 5.65 -13.26 2.38
CA PHE A 100 4.81 -12.86 3.51
C PHE A 100 3.70 -11.91 3.04
N ALA A 101 2.53 -12.01 3.64
CA ALA A 101 1.47 -11.01 3.43
C ALA A 101 1.66 -9.82 4.35
N VAL A 102 1.17 -8.65 3.91
CA VAL A 102 1.19 -7.43 4.70
C VAL A 102 -0.23 -7.02 5.09
N ILE A 103 -0.41 -6.64 6.36
CA ILE A 103 -1.67 -6.09 6.84
C ILE A 103 -1.48 -4.92 7.80
N GLY A 104 -2.49 -4.07 7.97
CA GLY A 104 -2.45 -3.05 9.01
C GLY A 104 -3.63 -2.09 9.01
N ASN A 105 -3.77 -1.39 10.12
CA ASN A 105 -4.46 -0.10 10.21
C ASN A 105 -3.40 0.99 9.99
N PHE A 106 -3.11 1.30 8.73
CA PHE A 106 -1.90 2.04 8.40
C PHE A 106 -1.95 3.50 8.88
N PRO A 107 -0.84 4.04 9.41
CA PRO A 107 -0.76 5.44 9.79
C PRO A 107 -0.86 6.35 8.56
N TYR A 108 -1.72 7.37 8.66
CA TYR A 108 -2.14 8.15 7.49
C TYR A 108 -1.02 9.00 6.87
N ASN A 109 -0.05 9.43 7.67
CA ASN A 109 1.07 10.28 7.25
C ASN A 109 2.07 9.57 6.31
N ILE A 110 2.09 8.23 6.29
CA ILE A 110 3.01 7.45 5.46
C ILE A 110 2.32 6.51 4.47
N SER A 111 1.03 6.72 4.19
CA SER A 111 0.20 5.84 3.35
C SER A 111 0.82 5.54 1.98
N SER A 112 1.26 6.59 1.27
CA SER A 112 1.86 6.44 -0.06
C SER A 112 3.21 5.71 0.00
N GLN A 113 4.00 5.98 1.04
CA GLN A 113 5.31 5.38 1.26
C GLN A 113 5.19 3.88 1.54
N ILE A 114 4.16 3.46 2.29
CA ILE A 114 3.84 2.04 2.50
C ILE A 114 3.56 1.37 1.16
N ILE A 115 2.74 1.96 0.30
CA ILE A 115 2.46 1.38 -1.03
C ILE A 115 3.72 1.32 -1.89
N PHE A 116 4.52 2.37 -1.94
CA PHE A 116 5.79 2.33 -2.68
C PHE A 116 6.74 1.25 -2.17
N ARG A 117 6.86 1.10 -0.84
CA ARG A 117 7.65 0.04 -0.23
C ARG A 117 7.10 -1.35 -0.55
N THR A 118 5.78 -1.53 -0.58
CA THR A 118 5.13 -2.76 -1.02
C THR A 118 5.45 -3.08 -2.50
N LEU A 119 5.54 -2.07 -3.37
CA LEU A 119 5.92 -2.25 -4.78
C LEU A 119 7.40 -2.61 -4.95
N GLU A 120 8.28 -2.07 -4.11
CA GLU A 120 9.70 -2.46 -4.05
C GLU A 120 9.86 -3.92 -3.59
N LEU A 121 9.07 -4.33 -2.59
CA LEU A 121 9.10 -5.67 -2.01
C LEU A 121 8.15 -6.65 -2.73
N ARG A 122 7.61 -6.28 -3.91
CA ARG A 122 6.52 -7.01 -4.55
C ARG A 122 6.85 -8.46 -4.88
N ASP A 123 8.12 -8.83 -5.08
CA ASP A 123 8.55 -10.22 -5.29
C ASP A 123 8.27 -11.12 -4.08
N TYR A 124 8.11 -10.55 -2.89
CA TYR A 124 7.92 -11.27 -1.62
C TYR A 124 6.54 -11.04 -1.00
N ILE A 125 5.76 -10.09 -1.50
CA ILE A 125 4.41 -9.78 -1.00
C ILE A 125 3.36 -10.29 -2.00
N PRO A 126 2.88 -11.53 -1.88
CA PRO A 126 1.83 -12.05 -2.75
C PRO A 126 0.46 -11.40 -2.46
N GLU A 127 0.25 -10.93 -1.23
CA GLU A 127 -0.99 -10.30 -0.81
C GLU A 127 -0.73 -9.17 0.18
N PHE A 128 -1.46 -8.07 -0.01
CA PHE A 128 -1.46 -6.93 0.89
C PHE A 128 -2.92 -6.55 1.16
N SER A 129 -3.28 -6.30 2.41
CA SER A 129 -4.58 -5.72 2.73
C SER A 129 -4.47 -4.76 3.88
N GLY A 130 -5.48 -3.93 4.08
CA GLY A 130 -5.53 -3.06 5.25
C GLY A 130 -6.22 -1.77 4.92
N MET A 131 -6.11 -0.87 5.89
CA MET A 131 -6.95 0.31 5.93
C MET A 131 -6.12 1.58 5.79
N PHE A 132 -6.57 2.46 4.91
CA PHE A 132 -6.03 3.79 4.69
C PHE A 132 -7.10 4.85 4.89
N GLN A 133 -6.73 6.13 4.79
CA GLN A 133 -7.71 7.17 4.52
C GLN A 133 -8.52 6.81 3.28
N LYS A 134 -9.83 7.09 3.31
CA LYS A 134 -10.76 6.70 2.24
C LYS A 134 -10.28 7.17 0.86
N GLU A 135 -9.87 8.43 0.74
CA GLU A 135 -9.38 9.00 -0.53
C GLU A 135 -8.16 8.25 -1.09
N VAL A 136 -7.25 7.79 -0.22
CA VAL A 136 -6.06 7.04 -0.64
C VAL A 136 -6.45 5.65 -1.11
N ALA A 137 -7.32 4.96 -0.38
CA ALA A 137 -7.82 3.65 -0.77
C ALA A 137 -8.61 3.70 -2.08
N GLU A 138 -9.48 4.70 -2.25
CA GLU A 138 -10.19 4.97 -3.51
C GLU A 138 -9.20 5.23 -4.63
N ARG A 139 -8.20 6.11 -4.43
CA ARG A 139 -7.16 6.38 -5.43
C ARG A 139 -6.43 5.13 -5.87
N ILE A 140 -6.01 4.26 -4.97
CA ILE A 140 -5.26 3.04 -5.32
C ILE A 140 -6.13 2.12 -6.22
N CYS A 141 -7.42 2.02 -5.94
CA CYS A 141 -8.34 1.12 -6.64
C CYS A 141 -9.06 1.76 -7.84
N GLU A 142 -8.90 3.07 -8.04
CA GLU A 142 -9.62 3.85 -9.06
C GLU A 142 -9.23 3.41 -10.48
N LYS A 143 -10.17 3.49 -11.43
CA LYS A 143 -9.92 3.16 -12.84
C LYS A 143 -9.51 4.39 -13.66
N PRO A 144 -8.86 4.21 -14.83
CA PRO A 144 -8.54 5.32 -15.74
C PRO A 144 -9.77 6.14 -16.12
N GLY A 145 -9.57 7.44 -16.33
CA GLY A 145 -10.61 8.40 -16.71
C GLY A 145 -11.22 9.19 -15.55
N SER A 146 -10.90 8.83 -14.30
CA SER A 146 -11.37 9.54 -13.10
C SER A 146 -10.38 10.60 -12.61
N LYS A 147 -10.89 11.67 -11.97
CA LYS A 147 -10.07 12.67 -11.26
C LYS A 147 -9.36 12.10 -10.03
N THR A 148 -9.86 10.98 -9.50
CA THR A 148 -9.25 10.30 -8.35
C THR A 148 -8.05 9.45 -8.79
N TYR A 149 -8.03 8.97 -10.05
CA TYR A 149 -6.98 8.14 -10.63
C TYR A 149 -5.63 8.87 -10.61
N GLY A 150 -4.52 8.19 -10.35
CA GLY A 150 -3.24 8.85 -10.15
C GLY A 150 -2.04 7.92 -10.21
N ILE A 151 -0.89 8.42 -9.74
CA ILE A 151 0.37 7.66 -9.70
C ILE A 151 0.20 6.33 -8.96
N LEU A 152 -0.43 6.34 -7.78
CA LEU A 152 -0.65 5.12 -7.00
C LEU A 152 -1.57 4.14 -7.74
N SER A 153 -2.56 4.61 -8.49
CA SER A 153 -3.46 3.76 -9.27
C SER A 153 -2.67 3.01 -10.35
N VAL A 154 -1.94 3.75 -11.19
CA VAL A 154 -1.16 3.17 -12.30
C VAL A 154 -0.12 2.20 -11.78
N LEU A 155 0.71 2.65 -10.82
CA LEU A 155 1.83 1.84 -10.36
C LEU A 155 1.34 0.62 -9.58
N THR A 156 0.33 0.74 -8.73
CA THR A 156 -0.16 -0.43 -7.98
C THR A 156 -0.83 -1.44 -8.90
N GLN A 157 -1.68 -0.98 -9.82
CA GLN A 157 -2.47 -1.85 -10.70
C GLN A 157 -1.63 -2.50 -11.81
N ALA A 158 -0.40 -2.02 -12.05
CA ALA A 158 0.56 -2.68 -12.92
C ALA A 158 1.05 -4.02 -12.35
N PHE A 159 1.09 -4.15 -11.02
CA PHE A 159 1.70 -5.29 -10.32
C PHE A 159 0.70 -6.12 -9.51
N TYR A 160 -0.40 -5.50 -9.08
CA TYR A 160 -1.42 -6.11 -8.24
C TYR A 160 -2.81 -5.91 -8.84
N GLU A 161 -3.72 -6.87 -8.62
CA GLU A 161 -5.14 -6.62 -8.71
C GLU A 161 -5.60 -5.88 -7.45
N ALA A 162 -6.13 -4.67 -7.62
CA ALA A 162 -6.54 -3.80 -6.53
C ALA A 162 -8.06 -3.81 -6.36
N GLU A 163 -8.52 -4.11 -5.15
CA GLU A 163 -9.94 -4.22 -4.81
C GLU A 163 -10.27 -3.35 -3.60
N TYR A 164 -11.25 -2.45 -3.75
CA TYR A 164 -11.81 -1.70 -2.63
C TYR A 164 -12.87 -2.55 -1.93
N LEU A 165 -12.67 -2.89 -0.67
CA LEU A 165 -13.52 -3.82 0.06
C LEU A 165 -14.69 -3.13 0.75
N PHE A 166 -14.40 -2.16 1.63
CA PHE A 166 -15.44 -1.43 2.36
C PHE A 166 -14.95 -0.13 2.98
N THR A 167 -15.89 0.73 3.35
CA THR A 167 -15.63 2.01 4.04
C THR A 167 -15.84 1.85 5.55
N VAL A 168 -14.98 2.49 6.35
CA VAL A 168 -15.03 2.50 7.81
C VAL A 168 -15.25 3.93 8.31
N SER A 169 -16.15 4.10 9.29
CA SER A 169 -16.42 5.41 9.89
C SER A 169 -15.30 5.84 10.85
N GLU A 170 -14.97 7.12 10.83
CA GLU A 170 -14.14 7.82 11.80
C GLU A 170 -14.52 7.59 13.28
N ASN A 171 -15.79 7.26 13.57
CA ASN A 171 -16.28 7.11 14.94
C ASN A 171 -15.79 5.82 15.61
N VAL A 172 -15.26 4.86 14.84
CA VAL A 172 -14.68 3.62 15.39
C VAL A 172 -13.24 3.76 15.85
N PHE A 173 -12.69 4.98 15.89
CA PHE A 173 -11.34 5.25 16.36
C PHE A 173 -11.31 6.07 17.66
N ASN A 174 -10.15 6.09 18.31
CA ASN A 174 -9.82 6.99 19.41
C ASN A 174 -8.35 7.47 19.31
N PRO A 175 -8.10 8.79 19.16
CA PRO A 175 -9.08 9.82 18.83
C PRO A 175 -9.66 9.60 17.41
N PRO A 176 -10.88 10.10 17.11
CA PRO A 176 -11.45 9.98 15.78
C PRO A 176 -10.64 10.79 14.74
N PRO A 177 -10.33 10.23 13.56
CA PRO A 177 -9.77 11.00 12.46
C PRO A 177 -10.81 11.97 11.88
N LYS A 178 -10.34 12.95 11.08
CA LYS A 178 -11.21 13.94 10.43
C LYS A 178 -11.91 13.42 9.16
N VAL A 179 -11.52 12.24 8.70
CA VAL A 179 -11.97 11.64 7.44
C VAL A 179 -12.30 10.17 7.67
N LYS A 180 -13.18 9.63 6.82
CA LYS A 180 -13.44 8.20 6.77
C LYS A 180 -12.22 7.42 6.29
N SER A 181 -12.24 6.13 6.56
CA SER A 181 -11.21 5.18 6.13
C SER A 181 -11.76 4.23 5.08
N GLY A 182 -10.88 3.69 4.24
CA GLY A 182 -11.21 2.68 3.24
C GLY A 182 -10.30 1.47 3.43
N VAL A 183 -10.88 0.28 3.35
CA VAL A 183 -10.16 -1.00 3.39
C VAL A 183 -10.02 -1.51 1.97
N LEU A 184 -8.81 -1.91 1.59
CA LEU A 184 -8.51 -2.46 0.28
C LEU A 184 -7.76 -3.79 0.40
N ARG A 185 -7.74 -4.52 -0.70
CA ARG A 185 -6.90 -5.70 -0.91
C ARG A 185 -6.15 -5.57 -2.21
N LEU A 186 -4.89 -5.96 -2.20
CA LEU A 186 -4.02 -6.08 -3.36
C LEU A 186 -3.58 -7.54 -3.44
N GLN A 187 -3.89 -8.19 -4.56
CA GLN A 187 -3.38 -9.53 -4.84
C GLN A 187 -2.38 -9.45 -5.98
N ARG A 188 -1.16 -9.96 -5.77
CA ARG A 188 -0.11 -9.88 -6.78
C ARG A 188 -0.54 -10.64 -8.03
N LYS A 189 -0.36 -10.03 -9.20
CA LYS A 189 -0.69 -10.67 -10.47
C LYS A 189 0.23 -11.85 -10.73
N ALA A 190 -0.23 -12.82 -11.50
CA ALA A 190 0.65 -13.90 -11.98
C ALA A 190 1.77 -13.34 -12.89
N ASN A 191 1.45 -12.36 -13.74
CA ASN A 191 2.36 -11.66 -14.64
C ASN A 191 2.73 -10.27 -14.12
N TYR A 192 3.29 -10.21 -12.91
CA TYR A 192 3.66 -8.96 -12.25
C TYR A 192 5.02 -8.38 -12.71
N HIS A 193 5.58 -8.85 -13.82
CA HIS A 193 6.73 -8.21 -14.46
C HIS A 193 6.26 -7.51 -15.73
N LEU A 194 6.71 -6.27 -15.94
CA LEU A 194 6.32 -5.50 -17.13
C LEU A 194 7.22 -5.87 -18.31
N ASP A 195 6.63 -5.92 -19.50
CA ASP A 195 7.38 -6.03 -20.76
C ASP A 195 7.85 -4.62 -21.20
N CYS A 196 8.65 -3.99 -20.34
CA CYS A 196 9.45 -2.77 -20.55
C CYS A 196 10.46 -2.58 -19.40
N ASP A 197 11.37 -1.61 -19.50
CA ASP A 197 12.20 -1.22 -18.33
C ASP A 197 11.30 -0.62 -17.24
N GLU A 198 11.19 -1.32 -16.10
CA GLU A 198 10.34 -0.89 -15.00
C GLU A 198 10.83 0.40 -14.33
N LYS A 199 12.14 0.64 -14.22
CA LYS A 199 12.64 1.90 -13.64
C LYS A 199 12.21 3.08 -14.51
N LYS A 200 12.28 2.90 -15.83
CA LYS A 200 11.78 3.87 -16.80
C LYS A 200 10.27 4.01 -16.72
N PHE A 201 9.51 2.92 -16.63
CA PHE A 201 8.05 2.96 -16.44
C PHE A 201 7.67 3.81 -15.22
N PHE A 202 8.29 3.57 -14.06
CA PHE A 202 8.07 4.38 -12.85
C PHE A 202 8.39 5.86 -13.09
N HIS A 203 9.50 6.15 -13.79
CA HIS A 203 9.91 7.51 -14.09
C HIS A 203 8.93 8.22 -15.04
N VAL A 204 8.46 7.53 -16.08
CA VAL A 204 7.48 8.02 -17.06
C VAL A 204 6.15 8.33 -16.39
N VAL A 205 5.63 7.40 -15.59
CA VAL A 205 4.37 7.60 -14.84
C VAL A 205 4.50 8.80 -13.91
N LYS A 206 5.54 8.87 -13.08
CA LYS A 206 5.76 10.01 -12.16
C LYS A 206 5.87 11.33 -12.92
N THR A 207 6.59 11.36 -14.04
CA THR A 207 6.78 12.57 -14.84
C THR A 207 5.47 13.03 -15.47
N ALA A 208 4.68 12.09 -16.02
CA ALA A 208 3.38 12.38 -16.62
C ALA A 208 2.44 13.05 -15.61
N PHE A 209 2.30 12.46 -14.41
CA PHE A 209 1.38 12.96 -13.38
C PHE A 209 1.87 14.24 -12.67
N ASN A 210 3.17 14.54 -12.70
CA ASN A 210 3.68 15.84 -12.19
C ASN A 210 3.05 17.03 -12.95
N GLN A 211 2.64 16.80 -14.21
CA GLN A 211 1.90 17.77 -15.02
C GLN A 211 0.50 17.24 -15.39
N ARG A 212 -0.25 16.70 -14.41
CA ARG A 212 -1.56 16.05 -14.61
C ARG A 212 -2.54 16.76 -15.54
N ARG A 213 -2.59 18.10 -15.51
CA ARG A 213 -3.52 18.92 -16.32
C ARG A 213 -3.09 19.10 -17.78
N LYS A 214 -1.85 18.75 -18.12
CA LYS A 214 -1.28 18.82 -19.47
C LYS A 214 -1.44 17.48 -20.19
N THR A 215 -1.43 17.52 -21.52
CA THR A 215 -1.38 16.31 -22.35
C THR A 215 -0.02 15.62 -22.19
N LEU A 216 0.05 14.33 -22.44
CA LEU A 216 1.28 13.54 -22.34
C LEU A 216 2.40 14.08 -23.24
N ARG A 217 2.06 14.61 -24.42
CA ARG A 217 2.99 15.30 -25.33
C ARG A 217 3.76 16.42 -24.61
N ASN A 218 3.09 17.15 -23.74
CA ASN A 218 3.69 18.23 -22.96
C ASN A 218 4.39 17.69 -21.71
N SER A 219 3.73 16.78 -20.98
CA SER A 219 4.27 16.24 -19.74
C SER A 219 5.53 15.39 -19.94
N LEU A 220 5.63 14.68 -21.08
CA LEU A 220 6.71 13.77 -21.44
C LEU A 220 7.64 14.32 -22.52
N LYS A 221 7.62 15.64 -22.76
CA LYS A 221 8.44 16.29 -23.81
C LYS A 221 9.92 15.89 -23.74
N GLN A 222 10.46 15.71 -22.52
CA GLN A 222 11.85 15.32 -22.29
C GLN A 222 12.21 13.88 -22.71
N PHE A 223 11.21 13.04 -23.01
CA PHE A 223 11.42 11.66 -23.50
C PHE A 223 11.12 11.52 -24.99
N LEU A 224 10.46 12.52 -25.59
CA LEU A 224 10.01 12.48 -26.97
C LEU A 224 11.06 13.14 -27.87
N PHE A 225 12.06 12.37 -28.30
CA PHE A 225 13.08 12.83 -29.24
C PHE A 225 12.75 12.47 -30.69
N ASN A 226 12.11 11.32 -30.91
CA ASN A 226 11.71 10.83 -32.23
C ASN A 226 10.39 11.49 -32.71
N GLU A 227 10.39 12.11 -33.89
CA GLU A 227 9.21 12.78 -34.47
C GLU A 227 8.08 11.81 -34.85
N GLU A 228 8.39 10.58 -35.26
CA GLU A 228 7.37 9.57 -35.56
C GLU A 228 6.62 9.14 -34.29
N VAL A 229 7.37 8.93 -33.20
CA VAL A 229 6.79 8.61 -31.88
C VAL A 229 5.90 9.75 -31.40
N LYS A 230 6.32 11.01 -31.59
CA LYS A 230 5.49 12.18 -31.25
C LYS A 230 4.15 12.16 -31.98
N GLN A 231 4.07 11.70 -33.23
CA GLN A 231 2.80 11.72 -33.98
C GLN A 231 1.76 10.73 -33.44
N ASN A 232 2.13 9.81 -32.55
CA ASN A 232 1.18 8.88 -31.94
C ASN A 232 0.12 9.64 -31.12
N LYS A 233 -1.16 9.44 -31.47
CA LYS A 233 -2.33 10.09 -30.83
C LYS A 233 -2.45 9.80 -29.34
N ILE A 234 -1.81 8.74 -28.83
CA ILE A 234 -1.79 8.46 -27.40
C ILE A 234 -1.20 9.63 -26.60
N PHE A 235 -0.27 10.39 -27.18
CA PHE A 235 0.35 11.54 -26.53
C PHE A 235 -0.57 12.77 -26.44
N ASP A 236 -1.72 12.77 -27.12
CA ASP A 236 -2.72 13.85 -27.02
C ASP A 236 -3.65 13.67 -25.81
N LYS A 237 -3.65 12.48 -25.20
CA LYS A 237 -4.37 12.19 -23.95
C LYS A 237 -3.69 12.83 -22.74
N ARG A 238 -4.42 13.00 -21.65
CA ARG A 238 -3.89 13.35 -20.32
C ARG A 238 -3.51 12.08 -19.54
N PRO A 239 -2.56 12.17 -18.58
CA PRO A 239 -2.10 11.03 -17.78
C PRO A 239 -3.24 10.26 -17.10
N GLU A 240 -4.27 10.96 -16.62
CA GLU A 240 -5.39 10.34 -15.90
C GLU A 240 -6.29 9.47 -16.81
N GLN A 241 -6.15 9.58 -18.13
CA GLN A 241 -6.92 8.81 -19.10
C GLN A 241 -6.23 7.50 -19.52
N LEU A 242 -5.01 7.23 -19.06
CA LEU A 242 -4.22 6.07 -19.46
C LEU A 242 -4.31 4.93 -18.42
N SER A 243 -4.55 3.74 -18.93
CA SER A 243 -4.32 2.48 -18.21
C SER A 243 -2.82 2.23 -17.97
N TRP A 244 -2.49 1.32 -17.05
CA TRP A 244 -1.10 0.92 -16.84
C TRP A 244 -0.50 0.24 -18.07
N GLN A 245 -1.30 -0.49 -18.86
CA GLN A 245 -0.88 -1.11 -20.12
C GLN A 245 -0.53 -0.05 -21.16
N GLU A 246 -1.32 1.03 -21.26
CA GLU A 246 -0.99 2.17 -22.12
C GLU A 246 0.29 2.87 -21.65
N PHE A 247 0.51 2.99 -20.33
CA PHE A 247 1.78 3.50 -19.80
C PHE A 247 2.97 2.59 -20.15
N GLN A 248 2.78 1.27 -20.09
CA GLN A 248 3.80 0.30 -20.50
C GLN A 248 4.11 0.46 -22.00
N TYR A 249 3.07 0.53 -22.84
CA TYR A 249 3.20 0.74 -24.28
C TYR A 249 3.97 2.02 -24.61
N ILE A 250 3.60 3.18 -24.02
CA ILE A 250 4.36 4.41 -24.29
C ILE A 250 5.78 4.35 -23.75
N THR A 251 6.04 3.60 -22.68
CA THR A 251 7.39 3.42 -22.14
C THR A 251 8.28 2.71 -23.16
N LYS A 252 7.78 1.66 -23.82
CA LYS A 252 8.48 0.97 -24.92
C LYS A 252 8.69 1.86 -26.14
N LEU A 253 7.73 2.74 -26.46
CA LEU A 253 7.85 3.63 -27.61
C LEU A 253 8.94 4.70 -27.46
N ILE A 254 9.24 5.11 -26.23
CA ILE A 254 10.23 6.15 -25.93
C ILE A 254 11.58 5.57 -25.50
N ASP A 255 11.76 4.23 -25.56
CA ASP A 255 13.07 3.54 -25.54
C ASP A 255 13.83 3.80 -26.85
#